data_AF-A0A0L0UTS7-F1
#
_entry.id   AF-A0A0L0UTS7-F1
#
_cell.length_a   1.000
_cell.length_b   1.000
_cell.length_c   1.000
_cell.angle_alpha   90.00
_cell.angle_beta   90.00
_cell.angle_gamma   90.00
#
_symmetry.space_group_name_H-M   'P 1'
#
loop_
_entity.id
_entity.type
_entity.pdbx_description
1 polymer ?
#
loop_
_entity_poly.entity_id
_entity_poly.type
_entity_poly.pdbx_seq_one_letter_code
_entity_poly.pdbx_strand_id
1 'polypeptide(L)' 'MAIVLARVTFASLEEVTSLALQIDNELNGATGSYNTSTQPPADPNAMDLLAFRGQLSKTEKLKMMRNGQCFRCAERGET' A
#
# COMPACT_ATOMS: atom_id res chain seq x y z
N MET A 1 9.69 7.37 2.86
CA MET A 1 8.52 8.14 3.34
C MET A 1 8.24 9.23 2.32
N ALA A 2 7.11 9.17 1.63
CA ALA A 2 6.68 10.21 0.70
C ALA A 2 5.46 10.89 1.32
N ILE A 3 5.48 12.22 1.43
CA ILE A 3 4.33 13.01 1.90
C ILE A 3 3.60 13.46 0.65
N VAL A 4 2.40 12.92 0.41
CA VAL A 4 1.52 13.41 -0.66
C VAL A 4 0.79 14.64 -0.11
N LEU A 5 1.18 15.82 -0.58
CA LEU A 5 0.54 17.08 -0.22
C LEU A 5 -0.63 17.34 -1.17
N ALA A 6 -1.86 17.07 -0.72
CA ALA A 6 -3.06 17.53 -1.39
C ALA A 6 -3.50 18.88 -0.80
N ARG A 7 -3.75 19.88 -1.66
CA ARG A 7 -4.33 21.17 -1.23
C ARG A 7 -5.84 21.07 -1.34
N VAL A 8 -6.52 21.22 -0.22
CA VAL A 8 -7.98 21.29 -0.13
C VAL A 8 -8.37 22.64 0.47
N THR A 9 -9.39 23.27 -0.10
CA THR A 9 -9.96 24.52 0.39
C THR A 9 -11.28 24.21 1.08
N PHE A 10 -11.43 24.67 2.32
CA PHE A 10 -12.67 24.52 3.08
C PHE A 10 -13.44 25.84 3.09
N ALA A 11 -14.76 25.76 3.03
CA ALA A 11 -15.64 26.92 3.06
C ALA A 11 -15.88 27.40 4.50
N SER A 12 -15.74 26.51 5.49
CA SER A 12 -15.98 26.84 6.90
C SER A 12 -15.02 26.11 7.86
N LEU A 13 -14.93 26.64 9.09
CA LEU A 13 -14.18 25.99 10.17
C LEU A 13 -14.82 24.65 10.57
N GLU A 14 -16.14 24.54 10.49
CA GLU A 14 -16.89 23.33 10.83
C GLU A 14 -16.48 22.14 9.93
N GLU A 15 -16.31 22.39 8.62
CA GLU A 15 -15.84 21.39 7.66
C GLU A 15 -14.42 20.90 8.00
N VAL A 16 -13.52 21.80 8.39
CA VAL A 16 -12.16 21.45 8.82
C VAL A 16 -12.21 20.56 10.06
N THR A 17 -13.04 20.93 11.05
CA THR A 17 -13.16 20.16 12.29
C THR A 17 -13.80 18.79 12.06
N SER A 18 -14.79 18.70 11.18
CA SER A 18 -15.42 17.43 10.80
C SER A 18 -14.43 16.47 10.16
N LEU A 19 -13.62 16.94 9.21
CA LEU A 19 -12.59 16.12 8.58
C LEU A 19 -11.49 15.71 9.58
N ALA A 20 -11.05 16.62 10.45
CA ALA A 20 -10.05 16.31 11.46
C ALA A 20 -10.53 15.21 12.41
N LEU A 21 -11.80 15.29 12.85
CA LEU A 21 -12.43 14.25 13.68
C LEU A 21 -12.58 12.93 12.93
N GLN A 22 -12.92 12.95 11.64
CA GLN A 22 -13.00 11.75 10.82
C GLN A 22 -11.64 11.05 10.72
N ILE A 23 -10.56 11.81 10.46
CA ILE A 23 -9.20 11.27 10.39
C ILE A 23 -8.78 10.67 11.73
N ASP A 24 -9.06 11.36 12.84
CA ASP A 24 -8.73 10.89 14.18
C ASP A 24 -9.50 9.59 14.52
N ASN A 25 -10.79 9.54 14.21
CA ASN A 25 -11.62 8.35 14.41
C ASN A 25 -11.15 7.16 13.56
N GLU A 26 -10.76 7.37 12.31
CA GLU A 26 -10.25 6.31 11.44
C GLU A 26 -8.85 5.84 11.89
N LEU A 27 -7.98 6.76 12.30
CA LEU A 27 -6.64 6.42 12.79
C LEU A 27 -6.68 5.67 14.12
N ASN A 28 -7.56 6.10 15.04
CA ASN A 28 -7.74 5.47 16.34
C ASN A 28 -8.61 4.19 16.25
N GLY A 29 -9.57 4.16 15.32
CA GLY A 29 -10.42 3.01 14.99
C GLY A 29 -9.69 1.91 14.22
N ALA A 30 -8.64 2.25 13.46
CA ALA A 30 -7.77 1.30 12.75
C ALA A 30 -6.93 0.41 13.68
N THR A 31 -7.02 0.58 15.01
CA THR A 31 -6.40 -0.34 15.97
C THR A 31 -7.22 -1.63 16.21
N GLY A 32 -8.41 -1.76 15.62
CA GLY A 32 -9.29 -2.92 15.79
C GLY A 32 -9.77 -3.53 14.48
N SER A 33 -9.34 -4.77 14.21
CA SER A 33 -9.94 -5.71 13.26
C SER A 33 -9.64 -5.52 11.77
N TYR A 34 -8.43 -5.88 11.35
CA TYR A 34 -8.16 -6.39 10.01
C TYR A 34 -8.71 -7.81 9.82
N ASN A 35 -9.98 -8.06 10.16
CA ASN A 35 -10.63 -9.37 9.96
C ASN A 35 -12.02 -9.19 9.35
N THR A 36 -12.08 -8.61 8.16
CA THR A 36 -13.25 -8.81 7.28
C THR A 36 -12.73 -9.03 5.87
N SER A 37 -12.40 -10.30 5.61
CA SER A 37 -12.23 -10.83 4.27
C SER A 37 -13.55 -10.64 3.51
N THR A 38 -13.64 -9.54 2.78
CA THR A 38 -14.48 -9.44 1.58
C THR A 38 -13.52 -9.25 0.42
N GLN A 39 -12.77 -10.31 0.12
CA GLN A 39 -11.92 -10.37 -1.06
C GLN A 39 -12.86 -10.36 -2.29
N PRO A 40 -12.83 -9.31 -3.12
CA PRO A 40 -13.48 -9.36 -4.43
C PRO A 40 -12.88 -10.52 -5.23
N PRO A 41 -13.60 -11.11 -6.19
CA PRO A 41 -13.01 -12.12 -7.09
C PRO A 41 -11.70 -11.55 -7.64
N ALA A 42 -10.61 -12.29 -7.42
CA ALA A 42 -9.28 -11.86 -7.83
C ALA A 42 -9.32 -11.59 -9.33
N ASP A 43 -9.22 -10.31 -9.72
CA ASP A 43 -9.03 -9.95 -11.12
C ASP A 43 -7.72 -10.62 -11.55
N PRO A 44 -7.74 -11.49 -12.58
CA PRO A 44 -6.54 -12.18 -13.05
C PRO A 44 -5.46 -11.21 -13.55
N ASN A 45 -5.81 -9.94 -13.81
CA ASN A 45 -4.89 -8.85 -14.13
C ASN A 45 -4.56 -7.95 -12.94
N ALA A 46 -5.24 -8.12 -11.80
CA ALA A 46 -4.92 -7.36 -10.60
C ALA A 46 -3.67 -7.93 -9.95
N MET A 47 -2.62 -7.11 -9.94
CA MET A 47 -1.41 -7.40 -9.22
C MET A 47 -1.67 -7.27 -7.71
N ASP A 48 -1.64 -8.40 -7.00
CA ASP A 48 -1.72 -8.40 -5.53
C ASP A 48 -0.48 -7.70 -4.95
N LEU A 49 -0.66 -6.46 -4.49
CA LEU A 49 0.43 -5.66 -3.92
C LEU A 49 0.93 -6.24 -2.59
N LEU A 50 0.12 -7.05 -1.90
CA LEU A 50 0.51 -7.75 -0.67
C LEU A 50 1.40 -8.96 -0.96
N ALA A 51 1.38 -9.48 -2.20
CA ALA A 51 2.26 -10.57 -2.62
C ALA A 51 3.73 -10.13 -2.73
N PHE A 52 4.01 -8.82 -2.74
CA PHE A 52 5.36 -8.30 -2.61
C PHE A 52 5.80 -8.36 -1.14
N ARG A 53 6.60 -9.37 -0.81
CA ARG A 53 7.25 -9.51 0.49
C ARG A 53 8.26 -8.38 0.72
N GLY A 54 7.77 -7.23 1.18
CA GLY A 54 8.58 -6.08 1.54
C GLY A 54 9.14 -5.30 0.35
N GLN A 55 9.53 -4.05 0.61
CA GLN A 55 10.16 -3.21 -0.39
C GLN A 55 11.64 -3.62 -0.54
N LEU A 56 11.98 -4.36 -1.60
CA LEU A 56 13.36 -4.64 -1.96
C LEU A 56 14.17 -3.33 -2.07
N SER A 57 15.35 -3.30 -1.45
CA SER A 57 16.28 -2.19 -1.62
C SER A 57 16.75 -2.07 -3.07
N LYS A 58 17.18 -0.87 -3.48
CA LYS A 58 17.67 -0.62 -4.85
C LYS A 58 18.83 -1.56 -5.22
N THR A 59 19.69 -1.88 -4.26
CA THR A 59 20.82 -2.79 -4.42
C THR A 59 20.37 -4.23 -4.65
N GLU A 60 19.38 -4.70 -3.90
CA GLU A 60 18.81 -6.03 -4.09
C GLU A 60 18.12 -6.15 -5.45
N LYS A 61 17.36 -5.13 -5.85
CA LYS A 61 16.74 -5.08 -7.18
C LYS A 61 17.79 -5.19 -8.29
N LEU A 62 18.88 -4.42 -8.22
CA LEU A 62 19.95 -4.49 -9.22
C LEU A 62 20.58 -5.88 -9.30
N LYS A 63 20.80 -6.52 -8.14
CA LYS A 63 21.38 -7.87 -8.07
C LYS A 63 20.44 -8.91 -8.67
N MET A 64 19.15 -8.83 -8.36
CA MET A 64 18.14 -9.77 -8.89
C MET A 64 17.93 -9.58 -10.39
N MET A 65 17.94 -8.34 -10.89
CA MET A 65 17.91 -8.05 -12.34
C MET A 65 19.12 -8.65 -13.07
N ARG A 66 20.32 -8.46 -12.51
CA ARG A 66 21.55 -9.03 -13.08
C ARG A 66 21.50 -10.55 -13.14
N ASN A 67 20.89 -11.18 -12.14
CA ASN A 67 20.84 -12.64 -12.01
C ASN A 67 19.61 -13.28 -12.69
N GLY A 68 18.69 -12.49 -13.27
CA GLY A 68 17.44 -12.99 -13.84
C GLY A 68 16.52 -13.64 -12.81
N GLN A 69 16.51 -13.11 -11.58
CA GLN A 69 15.74 -13.67 -10.46
C GLN A 69 14.39 -12.96 -10.29
N CYS A 70 13.36 -13.74 -9.97
CA CYS A 70 12.03 -13.24 -9.66
C CYS A 70 12.06 -12.36 -8.41
N PHE A 71 11.55 -11.12 -8.49
CA PHE A 71 11.48 -10.21 -7.34
C PHE A 71 10.57 -10.67 -6.20
N ARG A 72 9.77 -11.72 -6.42
CA ARG A 72 8.84 -12.29 -5.44
C ARG A 72 9.39 -13.52 -4.73
N CYS A 73 9.92 -14.50 -5.47
CA CYS A 73 10.42 -15.76 -4.92
C CYS A 73 11.95 -15.91 -4.96
N ALA A 74 12.68 -14.97 -5.55
CA ALA A 74 14.14 -15.00 -5.74
C ALA A 74 14.68 -16.20 -6.55
N GLU A 75 13.79 -17.03 -7.08
CA GLU A 75 14.12 -18.11 -8.02
C GLU A 75 14.46 -17.52 -9.38
N ARG A 76 15.36 -18.18 -10.10
CA ARG A 76 15.59 -17.86 -11.51
C ARG A 76 14.37 -18.32 -12.30
N GLY A 77 13.96 -17.52 -13.28
CA GLY A 77 12.94 -17.97 -14.23
C GLY A 77 13.44 -19.23 -14.94
N GLU A 78 12.71 -20.35 -14.81
CA GLU A 78 12.93 -21.51 -15.67
C GLU A 78 12.47 -21.15 -17.09
N THR A 79 13.26 -21.55 -18.08
CA THR A 79 13.00 -21.32 -19.52
C THR A 79 11.94 -22.26 -20.05
#